data_AF-A0A2A9CLI6-F1
#
_entry.id   AF-A0A2A9CLI6-F1
#
_cell.length_a   1.000
_cell.length_b   1.000
_cell.length_c   1.000
_cell.angle_alpha   90.00
_cell.angle_beta   90.00
_cell.angle_gamma   90.00
#
_symmetry.space_group_name_H-M   'P 1'
#
loop_
_entity.id
_entity.type
_entity.pdbx_description
1 polymer ?
#
loop_
_entity_poly.entity_id
_entity_poly.type
_entity_poly.pdbx_seq_one_letter_code
_entity_poly.pdbx_strand_id
1 'polypeptide(L)' 'MEKRLYTLLQQAKNEDKEGLSGILNQFEKKIEAELRQTSPQNRDDLRQELVIKVMEAVEKYSVEDVPNFEQFIEAQKGNK' A
#
# COMPACT_ATOMS: atom_id res chain seq x y z
N MET A 1 -11.74 13.23 -8.31
CA MET A 1 -11.91 11.76 -8.32
C MET A 1 -10.81 11.17 -7.46
N GLU A 2 -11.15 10.33 -6.50
CA GLU A 2 -10.16 9.60 -5.72
C GLU A 2 -9.39 8.64 -6.65
N LYS A 3 -8.06 8.72 -6.65
CA LYS A 3 -7.22 7.83 -7.48
C LYS A 3 -7.31 6.41 -6.90
N ARG A 4 -7.40 5.41 -7.78
CA ARG A 4 -7.37 4.00 -7.34
C ARG A 4 -6.00 3.67 -6.77
N LEU A 5 -5.96 2.81 -5.75
CA LEU A 5 -4.72 2.36 -5.11
C LEU A 5 -3.69 1.83 -6.11
N TYR A 6 -4.14 1.06 -7.11
CA TYR A 6 -3.27 0.58 -8.20
C TYR A 6 -2.56 1.71 -8.95
N THR A 7 -3.29 2.78 -9.30
CA THR A 7 -2.71 3.94 -10.00
C THR A 7 -1.71 4.67 -9.13
N LEU A 8 -2.00 4.82 -7.83
CA LEU A 8 -1.11 5.44 -6.88
C LEU A 8 0.17 4.62 -6.65
N LEU A 9 0.07 3.29 -6.62
CA LEU A 9 1.21 2.38 -6.54
C LEU A 9 2.13 2.53 -7.76
N GLN A 10 1.56 2.59 -8.97
CA GLN A 10 2.33 2.83 -10.19
C GLN A 10 3.05 4.19 -10.16
N GLN A 11 2.39 5.24 -9.65
CA GLN A 11 3.00 6.56 -9.48
C GLN A 11 4.15 6.51 -8.46
N ALA A 12 3.90 5.95 -7.28
CA ALA A 12 4.88 5.87 -6.20
C ALA A 12 6.16 5.12 -6.63
N LYS A 13 6.02 4.07 -7.46
CA LYS A 13 7.16 3.32 -8.02
C LYS A 13 8.01 4.12 -9.00
N ASN A 14 7.43 5.08 -9.70
CA ASN A 14 8.14 5.96 -10.62
C ASN A 14 8.73 7.19 -9.92
N GLU A 15 9.02 7.07 -8.61
CA GLU A 15 9.53 8.14 -7.75
C GLU A 15 8.61 9.39 -7.65
N ASP A 16 7.33 9.24 -8.01
CA ASP A 16 6.34 10.31 -7.86
C ASP A 16 5.86 10.39 -6.40
N LYS A 17 6.32 11.44 -5.71
CA LYS A 17 5.95 11.73 -4.31
C LYS A 17 4.43 11.85 -4.10
N GLU A 18 3.67 12.24 -5.14
CA GLU A 18 2.22 12.33 -5.07
C GLU A 18 1.56 10.94 -4.99
N GLY A 19 2.19 9.92 -5.57
CA GLY A 19 1.72 8.54 -5.47
C GLY A 19 1.74 8.05 -4.03
N LEU A 20 2.90 8.17 -3.37
CA LEU A 20 3.06 7.74 -1.98
C LEU A 20 2.19 8.56 -1.01
N SER A 21 2.13 9.87 -1.20
CA SER A 21 1.26 10.76 -0.42
C SER A 21 -0.21 10.36 -0.55
N GLY A 22 -0.67 10.04 -1.76
CA GLY A 22 -2.01 9.53 -2.00
C GLY A 22 -2.30 8.21 -1.29
N ILE A 23 -1.33 7.29 -1.25
CA ILE A 23 -1.44 6.01 -0.52
C ILE A 23 -1.58 6.28 0.98
N LEU A 24 -0.68 7.06 1.56
CA LEU A 24 -0.70 7.40 3.00
C LEU A 24 -2.04 8.05 3.39
N ASN A 25 -2.56 8.97 2.57
CA ASN A 25 -3.86 9.57 2.79
C ASN A 25 -5.01 8.57 2.78
N GLN A 26 -4.97 7.52 1.95
CA GLN A 26 -5.98 6.45 1.97
C GLN A 26 -5.88 5.59 3.24
N PHE A 27 -4.68 5.38 3.77
CA PHE A 27 -4.45 4.63 5.02
C PHE A 27 -4.67 5.44 6.30
N GLU A 28 -4.79 6.76 6.22
CA GLU A 28 -4.89 7.66 7.38
C GLU A 28 -5.98 7.24 8.37
N LYS A 29 -7.18 6.88 7.87
CA LYS A 29 -8.28 6.42 8.74
C LYS A 29 -7.91 5.18 9.57
N LYS A 30 -7.12 4.28 8.99
CA LYS A 30 -6.67 3.06 9.66
C LYS A 30 -5.55 3.39 10.64
N ILE A 31 -4.58 4.21 10.25
CA ILE A 31 -3.50 4.69 11.12
C ILE A 31 -4.09 5.33 12.38
N GLU A 32 -5.01 6.28 12.22
CA GLU A 32 -5.68 6.96 13.33
C GLU A 32 -6.44 6.02 14.27
N ALA A 33 -7.06 4.96 13.72
CA ALA A 33 -7.72 3.94 14.53
C ALA A 33 -6.75 3.15 15.41
N GLU A 34 -5.55 2.84 14.91
CA GLU A 34 -4.49 2.17 15.70
C GLU A 34 -3.89 3.10 16.76
N LEU A 35 -3.68 4.38 16.41
CA LEU A 35 -3.17 5.37 17.37
C LEU A 35 -4.11 5.54 18.57
N ARG A 36 -5.42 5.54 18.35
CA ARG A 36 -6.43 5.65 19.43
C ARG A 36 -6.39 4.49 20.41
N GLN A 37 -5.98 3.30 19.95
CA GLN A 37 -5.83 2.09 20.77
C GLN A 37 -4.48 2.04 21.50
N THR A 38 -3.63 3.05 21.31
CA THR A 38 -2.29 3.15 21.90
C THR A 38 -2.24 4.23 22.97
N SER A 39 -1.41 4.01 24.00
CA SER A 39 -1.16 5.00 25.04
C SER A 39 -0.66 6.32 24.46
N PRO A 40 -1.16 7.49 24.91
CA PRO A 40 -0.85 8.78 24.30
C PRO A 40 0.63 9.05 24.07
N GLN A 41 1.48 8.68 25.03
CA GLN A 41 2.93 8.87 24.96
C GLN A 41 3.63 8.10 23.84
N ASN A 42 3.02 7.04 23.30
CA ASN A 42 3.61 6.20 22.26
C ASN A 42 3.00 6.48 20.87
N ARG A 43 2.01 7.39 20.76
CA ARG A 43 1.27 7.59 19.50
C ARG A 43 2.13 8.17 18.39
N ASP A 44 2.98 9.15 18.71
CA ASP A 44 3.81 9.81 17.70
C ASP A 44 4.85 8.84 17.12
N ASP A 45 5.46 8.01 17.97
CA ASP A 45 6.39 6.96 17.53
C ASP A 45 5.67 5.89 16.71
N LEU A 46 4.50 5.42 17.18
CA LEU A 46 3.71 4.44 16.43
C LEU A 46 3.27 5.00 15.07
N ARG A 47 2.90 6.28 14.99
CA ARG A 47 2.53 6.92 13.73
C ARG A 47 3.68 6.87 12.74
N GLN A 48 4.88 7.23 13.19
CA GLN A 48 6.08 7.16 12.35
C GLN A 48 6.37 5.74 11.88
N GLU A 49 6.32 4.75 12.78
CA GLU A 49 6.55 3.36 12.43
C GLU A 49 5.53 2.84 11.40
N LEU A 50 4.23 3.15 11.59
CA LEU A 50 3.19 2.77 10.65
C LEU A 50 3.39 3.40 9.26
N VAL A 51 3.79 4.67 9.21
CA VAL A 51 4.11 5.36 7.94
C VAL A 51 5.29 4.68 7.25
N ILE A 52 6.37 4.38 7.98
CA ILE A 52 7.54 3.66 7.45
C ILE A 52 7.13 2.29 6.93
N LYS A 53 6.29 1.53 7.66
CA LYS A 53 5.81 0.22 7.21
C LYS A 53 4.97 0.29 5.94
N VAL A 54 4.15 1.32 5.78
CA VAL A 54 3.42 1.53 4.52
C VAL A 54 4.39 1.84 3.38
N MET A 55 5.40 2.69 3.61
CA MET A 55 6.42 3.00 2.60
C MET A 55 7.19 1.75 2.17
N GLU A 56 7.66 0.95 3.13
CA GLU A 56 8.34 -0.32 2.87
C GLU A 56 7.45 -1.29 2.10
N ALA A 57 6.16 -1.36 2.43
CA ALA A 57 5.21 -2.22 1.73
C ALA A 57 5.01 -1.77 0.28
N VAL A 58 4.90 -0.46 0.03
CA VAL A 58 4.78 0.11 -1.32
C VAL A 58 6.02 -0.19 -2.16
N GLU A 59 7.22 -0.05 -1.58
CA GLU A 59 8.48 -0.36 -2.25
C GLU A 59 8.58 -1.84 -2.61
N LYS A 60 8.27 -2.73 -1.65
CA LYS A 60 8.35 -4.19 -1.83
C LYS A 60 7.23 -4.77 -2.69
N TYR A 61 6.09 -4.09 -2.82
CA TYR A 61 4.94 -4.60 -3.55
C TYR A 61 5.26 -4.70 -5.04
N SER A 62 5.50 -5.91 -5.55
CA SER A 62 5.67 -6.17 -6.97
C SER A 62 4.31 -6.30 -7.65
N VAL A 63 4.04 -5.44 -8.64
CA VAL A 63 2.81 -5.53 -9.45
C VAL A 63 2.97 -6.56 -10.57
N GLU A 64 4.22 -6.82 -10.97
CA GLU A 64 4.56 -7.73 -12.06
C GLU A 64 4.33 -9.21 -11.69
N ASP A 65 4.34 -9.52 -10.39
CA ASP A 65 4.11 -10.88 -9.88
C ASP A 65 2.62 -11.27 -9.81
N VAL A 66 1.71 -10.35 -10.11
CA VAL A 66 0.27 -10.63 -10.12
C VAL A 66 -0.17 -10.95 -11.55
N PRO A 67 -0.58 -12.21 -11.84
CA PRO A 67 -1.01 -12.57 -13.18
C PRO A 67 -2.25 -11.77 -13.56
N ASN A 68 -2.27 -11.26 -14.78
CA ASN A 68 -3.49 -10.71 -15.36
C ASN A 68 -4.54 -11.83 -15.56
N PHE A 69 -5.77 -11.46 -15.92
CA PHE A 69 -6.87 -12.42 -16.02
C PHE A 69 -6.55 -13.59 -16.95
N GLU A 70 -5.92 -13.32 -18.09
CA GLU A 70 -5.58 -14.34 -19.08
C GLU A 70 -4.46 -15.26 -18.56
N GLN A 71 -3.38 -14.68 -18.03
CA GLN A 71 -2.27 -15.40 -17.39
C GLN A 71 -2.76 -16.28 -16.23
N PHE A 72 -3.73 -15.80 -15.45
CA PHE A 72 -4.34 -16.55 -14.36
C PHE A 72 -5.10 -17.78 -14.88
N ILE A 73 -5.93 -17.59 -15.91
CA ILE A 73 -6.67 -18.71 -16.53
C ILE A 73 -5.72 -19.73 -17.15
N GLU A 74 -4.62 -19.30 -17.78
CA GLU A 74 -3.59 -20.20 -18.32
C GLU A 74 -2.86 -20.98 -17.22
N ALA A 75 -2.48 -20.32 -16.13
CA ALA A 75 -1.84 -20.97 -14.98
C ALA A 75 -2.72 -22.06 -14.35
N GLN A 76 -4.05 -21.90 -14.36
CA GLN A 76 -4.99 -22.91 -13.84
C GLN A 76 -5.18 -24.11 -14.80
N LYS A 77 -4.90 -23.94 -16.10
CA LYS A 77 -5.04 -25.02 -17.10
C LYS A 77 -3.89 -26.01 -17.07
N GLY A 78 -2.70 -25.60 -16.61
CA GLY A 78 -1.49 -26.44 -16.54
C GLY A 78 -1.42 -27.44 -15.37
N ASN A 79 -2.38 -27.41 -14.45
CA ASN A 79 -2.46 -28.30 -13.27
C ASN A 79 -3.38 -29.53 -13.49
N LYS A 80 -3.44 -30.06 -14.71
CA LYS A 80 -4.18 -31.30 -15.05
C LYS A 80 -3.25 -32.36 -15.62
#